data_AF-A0A859IQU1-F1
#
_entry.id   AF-A0A859IQU1-F1
#
_cell.length_a   1.000
_cell.length_b   1.000
_cell.length_c   1.000
_cell.angle_alpha   90.00
_cell.angle_beta   90.00
_cell.angle_gamma   90.00
#
_symmetry.space_group_name_H-M   'P 1'
#
loop_
_entity.id
_entity.type
_entity.pdbx_description
1 polymer ?
#
loop_
_entity_poly.entity_id
_entity_poly.type
_entity_poly.pdbx_seq_one_letter_code
_entity_poly.pdbx_strand_id
1 'polypeptide(L)'
;MDGCNPPCASPLVKFNTLKDIIFLYLDSEILSPLIKNDQFNMQSNRRIKKFLRTPFELEKFIFVTGLFCMDDFISCFTILPLRLLLCIPISMISYLKYKKLIYSFGRDIFKIINIFMVLIFLSKFEVSYIYHVVKAQNIIKIYVFFNILDVIDKLFSSIGHDMNNSFFTQSHSLRSKYFFLFRKFHYFCLALIYNYLHSIVILLQTICLCVAVNSRSRALLTLVISNQFLEVKGSIFKKFDSRTLFLLMCSDSRERFTFLIIMNMVILSCLIDENSTNLSTIIGDLILAFISELLVDWLKHSFISWFNSVDSEIYSKYLSSLSSSFLFSSNVKCHQESVAQKLSFFDVPLVITLIHVILHKIDDLAIKFGKLNYLLWIIILFQVKIIIGLLCKIFAVIYYESFPMKIENENSLNLSDFREKII
;
A
#
# COMPACT_ATOMS: atom_id res chain seq x y z
N MET A 1 21.33 10.13 28.90
CA MET A 1 21.27 9.19 30.03
C MET A 1 20.42 8.05 29.50
N ASP A 2 20.98 6.99 28.92
CA ASP A 2 21.99 6.11 29.51
C ASP A 2 23.04 5.59 28.51
N GLY A 3 24.31 5.65 28.94
CA GLY A 3 25.31 4.58 28.88
C GLY A 3 25.63 3.91 27.54
N CYS A 4 26.41 4.56 26.68
CA CYS A 4 27.46 3.87 25.94
C CYS A 4 28.77 4.57 26.26
N ASN A 5 29.44 4.09 27.31
CA ASN A 5 30.82 4.45 27.56
C ASN A 5 31.62 4.09 26.29
N PRO A 6 32.47 4.99 25.75
CA PRO A 6 33.48 4.58 24.79
C PRO A 6 34.30 3.46 25.44
N PRO A 7 34.80 2.45 24.70
CA PRO A 7 35.71 1.49 25.28
C PRO A 7 36.82 2.30 25.94
N CYS A 8 36.94 2.15 27.26
CA CYS A 8 37.91 2.86 28.08
C CYS A 8 39.22 2.88 27.31
N ALA A 9 39.73 4.08 26.99
CA ALA A 9 41.10 4.22 26.58
C ALA A 9 41.91 3.51 27.68
N SER A 10 42.45 2.35 27.35
CA SER A 10 43.30 1.58 28.25
C SER A 10 44.34 2.56 28.78
N PRO A 11 44.53 2.67 30.11
CA PRO A 11 45.62 3.49 30.61
C PRO A 11 46.89 3.01 29.91
N LEU A 12 47.67 3.93 29.35
CA LEU A 12 48.97 3.64 28.76
C LEU A 12 49.79 2.87 29.80
N VAL A 13 49.79 1.54 29.68
CA VAL A 13 50.46 0.64 30.62
C VAL A 13 51.95 0.94 30.49
N LYS A 14 52.58 1.41 31.55
CA LYS A 14 54.04 1.51 31.61
C LYS A 14 54.59 0.09 31.63
N PHE A 15 55.13 -0.35 30.50
CA PHE A 15 55.75 -1.67 30.32
C PHE A 15 57.10 -1.70 31.02
N ASN A 16 57.16 -2.25 32.23
CA ASN A 16 58.39 -2.28 33.01
C ASN A 16 59.16 -3.62 32.95
N THR A 17 58.58 -4.71 32.42
CA THR A 17 59.31 -5.99 32.26
C THR A 17 58.98 -6.73 30.95
N LEU A 18 59.98 -7.44 30.41
CA LEU A 18 59.85 -8.30 29.21
C LEU A 18 58.78 -9.41 29.39
N LYS A 19 58.54 -9.80 30.66
CA LYS A 19 57.54 -10.79 31.06
C LYS A 19 56.10 -10.28 30.84
N ASP A 20 55.84 -8.99 31.06
CA ASP A 20 54.52 -8.38 30.86
C ASP A 20 54.18 -8.27 29.37
N ILE A 21 55.19 -8.02 28.53
CA ILE A 21 55.05 -7.97 27.06
C ILE A 21 54.76 -9.37 26.51
N ILE A 22 55.49 -10.40 26.98
CA ILE A 22 55.26 -11.79 26.60
C ILE A 22 53.88 -12.27 27.07
N PHE A 23 53.46 -11.90 28.29
CA PHE A 23 52.15 -12.24 28.81
C PHE A 23 51.02 -11.58 28.03
N LEU A 24 51.12 -10.28 27.70
CA LEU A 24 50.14 -9.59 26.86
C LEU A 24 50.13 -10.11 25.42
N TYR A 25 51.28 -10.50 24.87
CA TYR A 25 51.35 -11.14 23.56
C TYR A 25 50.63 -12.48 23.57
N LEU A 26 50.90 -13.35 24.55
CA LEU A 26 50.24 -14.63 24.73
C LEU A 26 48.73 -14.50 25.00
N ASP A 27 48.31 -13.53 25.82
CA ASP A 27 46.88 -13.21 26.01
C ASP A 27 46.25 -12.72 24.68
N SER A 28 46.97 -11.91 23.91
CA SER A 28 46.49 -11.44 22.60
C SER A 28 46.44 -12.55 21.55
N GLU A 29 47.30 -13.58 21.62
CA GLU A 29 47.34 -14.68 20.65
C GLU A 29 46.44 -15.85 21.04
N ILE A 30 46.24 -16.11 22.34
CA ILE A 30 45.48 -17.27 22.83
C ILE A 30 44.05 -16.87 23.23
N LEU A 31 43.87 -15.76 23.94
CA LEU A 31 42.56 -15.34 24.45
C LEU A 31 41.79 -14.51 23.43
N SER A 32 42.48 -13.65 22.65
CA SER A 32 41.80 -12.82 21.65
C SER A 32 41.08 -13.59 20.54
N PRO A 33 41.59 -14.73 20.00
CA PRO A 33 40.86 -15.52 19.01
C PRO A 33 39.62 -16.18 19.61
N LEU A 34 39.69 -16.64 20.87
CA LEU A 34 38.53 -17.25 21.55
C LEU A 34 37.43 -16.22 21.78
N ILE A 35 37.78 -15.04 22.31
CA ILE A 35 36.83 -13.94 22.49
C ILE A 35 36.27 -13.46 21.14
N LYS A 36 37.10 -13.36 20.09
CA LYS A 36 36.65 -13.00 18.73
C LYS A 36 35.72 -14.06 18.14
N ASN A 37 35.99 -15.34 18.34
CA ASN A 37 35.12 -16.42 17.88
C ASN A 37 33.77 -16.40 18.58
N ASP A 38 33.74 -16.18 19.90
CA ASP A 38 32.49 -16.05 20.65
C ASP A 38 31.70 -14.80 20.25
N GLN A 39 32.37 -13.66 20.09
CA GLN A 39 31.74 -12.43 19.60
C GLN A 39 31.23 -12.57 18.17
N PHE A 40 31.99 -13.22 17.28
CA PHE A 40 31.59 -13.49 15.90
C PHE A 40 30.39 -14.43 15.84
N ASN A 41 30.40 -15.51 16.64
CA ASN A 41 29.27 -16.44 16.77
C ASN A 41 28.03 -15.73 17.31
N MET A 42 28.17 -14.87 18.33
CA MET A 42 27.06 -14.06 18.85
C MET A 42 26.53 -13.07 17.81
N GLN A 43 27.40 -12.42 17.04
CA GLN A 43 26.99 -11.50 15.98
C GLN A 43 26.30 -12.22 14.82
N SER A 44 26.84 -13.36 14.37
CA SER A 44 26.25 -14.22 13.36
C SER A 44 24.86 -14.70 13.78
N ASN A 45 24.74 -15.23 15.01
CA ASN A 45 23.46 -15.66 15.58
C ASN A 45 22.46 -14.51 15.68
N ARG A 46 22.89 -13.29 16.01
CA ARG A 46 22.02 -12.10 16.01
C ARG A 46 21.54 -11.75 14.61
N ARG A 47 22.41 -11.81 13.59
CA ARG A 47 22.01 -11.54 12.20
C ARG A 47 21.02 -12.57 11.67
N ILE A 48 21.23 -13.85 11.97
CA ILE A 48 20.30 -14.94 11.62
C ILE A 48 18.95 -14.76 12.32
N LYS A 49 18.95 -14.42 13.61
CA LYS A 49 17.70 -14.13 14.35
C LYS A 49 16.94 -12.95 13.76
N LYS A 50 17.64 -11.88 13.35
CA LYS A 50 17.03 -10.72 12.67
C LYS A 50 16.43 -11.14 11.32
N PHE A 51 17.19 -11.88 10.51
CA PHE A 51 16.72 -12.43 9.23
C PHE A 51 15.41 -13.19 9.39
N LEU A 52 15.34 -14.14 10.34
CA LEU A 52 14.12 -14.93 10.58
C LEU A 52 12.95 -14.12 11.17
N ARG A 53 13.23 -13.02 11.88
CA ARG A 53 12.20 -12.15 12.45
C ARG A 53 11.62 -11.17 11.44
N THR A 54 12.39 -10.78 10.42
CA THR A 54 11.97 -9.74 9.45
C THR A 54 10.67 -10.05 8.69
N PRO A 55 10.38 -11.29 8.23
CA PRO A 55 9.09 -11.59 7.60
C PRO A 55 7.89 -11.31 8.49
N PHE A 56 7.99 -11.62 9.79
CA PHE A 56 6.90 -11.41 10.73
C PHE A 56 6.64 -9.93 11.00
N GLU A 57 7.69 -9.11 11.11
CA GLU A 57 7.51 -7.67 11.30
C GLU A 57 7.04 -6.97 10.02
N LEU A 58 7.47 -7.46 8.85
CA LEU A 58 6.96 -7.06 7.54
C LEU A 58 5.46 -7.36 7.42
N GLU A 59 5.03 -8.57 7.78
CA GLU A 59 3.64 -8.98 7.63
C GLU A 59 2.71 -8.17 8.54
N LYS A 60 3.14 -7.83 9.76
CA LYS A 60 2.40 -6.90 10.63
C LYS A 60 2.24 -5.53 9.99
N PHE A 61 3.30 -5.00 9.39
CA PHE A 61 3.27 -3.72 8.69
C PHE A 61 2.29 -3.76 7.51
N ILE A 62 2.41 -4.76 6.64
CA ILE A 62 1.56 -4.92 5.45
C ILE A 62 0.10 -5.14 5.84
N PHE A 63 -0.18 -5.96 6.87
CA PHE A 63 -1.54 -6.20 7.33
C PHE A 63 -2.23 -4.90 7.78
N VAL A 64 -1.59 -4.11 8.65
CA VAL A 64 -2.20 -2.88 9.17
C VAL A 64 -2.31 -1.81 8.08
N THR A 65 -1.30 -1.68 7.22
CA THR A 65 -1.35 -0.72 6.11
C THR A 65 -2.36 -1.14 5.04
N GLY A 66 -2.50 -2.44 4.78
CA GLY A 66 -3.55 -3.00 3.92
C GLY A 66 -4.96 -2.71 4.46
N LEU A 67 -5.16 -2.73 5.78
CA LEU A 67 -6.41 -2.29 6.39
C LEU A 67 -6.67 -0.79 6.15
N PHE A 68 -5.66 0.07 6.23
CA PHE A 68 -5.80 1.49 5.88
C PHE A 68 -6.17 1.67 4.40
N CYS A 69 -5.51 0.96 3.49
CA CYS A 69 -5.86 0.97 2.06
C CYS A 69 -7.29 0.48 1.82
N MET A 70 -7.72 -0.57 2.53
CA MET A 70 -9.10 -1.08 2.46
C MET A 70 -10.11 -0.07 3.00
N ASP A 71 -9.79 0.63 4.09
CA ASP A 71 -10.62 1.70 4.63
C ASP A 71 -10.82 2.80 3.58
N ASP A 72 -9.73 3.31 2.99
CA ASP A 72 -9.78 4.34 1.96
C ASP A 72 -10.55 3.86 0.72
N PHE A 73 -10.28 2.64 0.23
CA PHE A 73 -10.97 2.04 -0.92
C PHE A 73 -12.49 1.90 -0.71
N ILE A 74 -12.93 1.32 0.40
CA ILE A 74 -14.37 1.19 0.70
C ILE A 74 -15.01 2.57 0.93
N SER A 75 -14.25 3.56 1.41
CA SER A 75 -14.76 4.92 1.59
C SER A 75 -15.24 5.55 0.28
N CYS A 76 -14.64 5.19 -0.86
CA CYS A 76 -15.08 5.63 -2.18
C CYS A 76 -16.47 5.12 -2.56
N PHE A 77 -16.87 3.93 -2.08
CA PHE A 77 -18.19 3.35 -2.35
C PHE A 77 -19.25 3.76 -1.33
N THR A 78 -18.86 4.08 -0.10
CA THR A 78 -19.78 4.29 1.03
C THR A 78 -19.86 5.76 1.43
N ILE A 79 -18.74 6.33 1.86
CA ILE A 79 -18.68 7.67 2.45
C ILE A 79 -18.76 8.75 1.37
N LEU A 80 -18.09 8.57 0.24
CA LEU A 80 -18.08 9.53 -0.87
C LEU A 80 -19.49 9.85 -1.41
N PRO A 81 -20.34 8.87 -1.79
CA PRO A 81 -21.73 9.16 -2.19
C PRO A 81 -22.60 9.68 -1.04
N LEU A 82 -22.40 9.19 0.19
CA LEU A 82 -23.14 9.66 1.36
C LEU A 82 -22.85 11.15 1.67
N ARG A 83 -21.58 11.58 1.56
CA ARG A 83 -21.20 12.98 1.71
C ARG A 83 -21.87 13.87 0.65
N LEU A 84 -21.97 13.42 -0.60
CA LEU A 84 -22.71 14.17 -1.62
C LEU A 84 -24.18 14.37 -1.21
N LEU A 85 -24.86 13.28 -0.82
CA LEU A 85 -26.27 13.32 -0.44
C LEU A 85 -26.53 14.27 0.73
N LEU A 86 -25.65 14.28 1.73
CA LEU A 86 -25.77 15.15 2.90
C LEU A 86 -25.37 16.62 2.61
N CYS A 87 -24.36 16.84 1.77
CA CYS A 87 -23.85 18.19 1.54
C CYS A 87 -24.72 19.03 0.59
N ILE A 88 -25.48 18.41 -0.33
CA ILE A 88 -26.42 19.13 -1.22
C ILE A 88 -27.41 20.00 -0.42
N PRO A 89 -28.20 19.45 0.54
CA PRO A 89 -29.16 20.25 1.32
C PRO A 89 -28.48 21.24 2.27
N ILE A 90 -27.32 20.89 2.86
CA ILE A 90 -26.58 21.80 3.75
C ILE A 90 -26.00 23.00 2.98
N SER A 91 -25.54 22.79 1.74
CA SER A 91 -25.01 23.85 0.88
C SER A 91 -26.10 24.85 0.46
N MET A 92 -27.33 24.36 0.24
CA MET A 92 -28.50 25.19 -0.06
C MET A 92 -28.90 26.07 1.13
N ILE A 93 -28.78 25.57 2.37
CA ILE A 93 -29.22 26.26 3.59
C ILE A 93 -28.15 27.22 4.16
N SER A 94 -26.85 26.98 3.92
CA SER A 94 -25.77 27.63 4.70
C SER A 94 -24.63 28.22 3.86
N TYR A 95 -24.93 28.67 2.63
CA TYR A 95 -23.97 29.22 1.65
C TYR A 95 -23.03 30.31 2.21
N LEU A 96 -23.48 31.10 3.20
CA LEU A 96 -22.70 32.21 3.75
C LEU A 96 -21.84 31.86 4.98
N LYS A 97 -22.10 30.76 5.70
CA LYS A 97 -21.50 30.51 7.03
C LYS A 97 -20.34 29.50 7.04
N TYR A 98 -20.21 28.63 6.04
CA TYR A 98 -19.26 27.52 6.07
C TYR A 98 -18.34 27.43 4.84
N LYS A 99 -17.57 28.49 4.56
CA LYS A 99 -16.59 28.52 3.45
C LYS A 99 -15.66 27.30 3.40
N LYS A 100 -15.24 26.77 4.55
CA LYS A 100 -14.36 25.59 4.63
C LYS A 100 -15.03 24.29 4.17
N LEU A 101 -16.32 24.12 4.49
CA LEU A 101 -17.10 22.95 4.07
C LEU A 101 -17.29 22.94 2.55
N ILE A 102 -17.45 24.12 1.95
CA ILE A 102 -17.59 24.33 0.50
C ILE A 102 -16.32 23.88 -0.27
N TYR A 103 -15.11 24.13 0.26
CA TYR A 103 -13.87 23.66 -0.36
C TYR A 103 -13.73 22.13 -0.31
N SER A 104 -14.05 21.50 0.82
CA SER A 104 -14.07 20.03 0.93
C SER A 104 -15.12 19.40 0.01
N PHE A 105 -16.28 20.05 -0.13
CA PHE A 105 -17.36 19.59 -0.99
C PHE A 105 -16.99 19.66 -2.48
N GLY A 106 -16.37 20.77 -2.92
CA GLY A 106 -15.90 20.91 -4.29
C GLY A 106 -14.95 19.79 -4.72
N ARG A 107 -14.05 19.36 -3.82
CA ARG A 107 -13.15 18.23 -4.05
C ARG A 107 -13.91 16.93 -4.32
N ASP A 108 -14.88 16.62 -3.45
CA ASP A 108 -15.59 15.34 -3.52
C ASP A 108 -16.43 15.29 -4.81
N ILE A 109 -17.02 16.42 -5.24
CA ILE A 109 -17.68 16.55 -6.55
C ILE A 109 -16.71 16.29 -7.72
N PHE A 110 -15.54 16.94 -7.74
CA PHE A 110 -14.59 16.77 -8.84
C PHE A 110 -14.13 15.31 -9.00
N LYS A 111 -13.92 14.60 -7.88
CA LYS A 111 -13.58 13.18 -7.90
C LYS A 111 -14.71 12.35 -8.53
N ILE A 112 -15.96 12.62 -8.18
CA ILE A 112 -17.12 11.87 -8.66
C ILE A 112 -17.38 12.12 -10.15
N ILE A 113 -17.25 13.37 -10.60
CA ILE A 113 -17.33 13.70 -12.02
C ILE A 113 -16.22 12.99 -12.80
N ASN A 114 -14.98 12.96 -12.28
CA ASN A 114 -13.88 12.21 -12.89
C ASN A 114 -14.22 10.71 -13.02
N ILE A 115 -14.65 10.08 -11.93
CA ILE A 115 -15.03 8.65 -11.90
C ILE A 115 -16.12 8.38 -12.95
N PHE A 116 -17.19 9.19 -12.96
CA PHE A 116 -18.31 9.00 -13.88
C PHE A 116 -17.90 9.18 -15.35
N MET A 117 -17.14 10.22 -15.67
CA MET A 117 -16.67 10.45 -17.05
C MET A 117 -15.75 9.33 -17.53
N VAL A 118 -14.84 8.85 -16.68
CA VAL A 118 -13.95 7.74 -17.03
C VAL A 118 -14.73 6.44 -17.20
N LEU A 119 -15.76 6.18 -16.39
CA LEU A 119 -16.64 5.01 -16.57
C LEU A 119 -17.36 5.02 -17.93
N ILE A 120 -17.84 6.19 -18.39
CA ILE A 120 -18.45 6.34 -19.72
C ILE A 120 -17.41 6.08 -20.83
N PHE A 121 -16.16 6.49 -20.64
CA PHE A 121 -15.11 6.18 -21.61
C PHE A 121 -14.71 4.70 -21.58
N LEU A 122 -14.66 4.08 -20.40
CA LEU A 122 -14.35 2.65 -20.26
C LEU A 122 -15.46 1.76 -20.80
N SER A 123 -16.74 2.16 -20.69
CA SER A 123 -17.85 1.36 -21.22
C SER A 123 -17.82 1.19 -22.75
N LYS A 124 -17.03 1.99 -23.47
CA LYS A 124 -16.76 1.81 -24.90
C LYS A 124 -15.78 0.67 -25.21
N PHE A 125 -15.05 0.16 -24.21
CA PHE A 125 -14.18 -0.99 -24.38
C PHE A 125 -14.95 -2.29 -24.18
N GLU A 126 -15.01 -3.10 -25.22
CA GLU A 126 -15.58 -4.45 -25.16
C GLU A 126 -14.60 -5.42 -24.51
N VAL A 127 -14.81 -5.69 -23.22
CA VAL A 127 -13.96 -6.60 -22.42
C VAL A 127 -13.88 -8.00 -23.04
N SER A 128 -15.02 -8.52 -23.53
CA SER A 128 -15.10 -9.83 -24.17
C SER A 128 -14.22 -9.94 -25.41
N TYR A 129 -14.19 -8.91 -26.25
CA TYR A 129 -13.34 -8.89 -27.44
C TYR A 129 -11.86 -8.93 -27.04
N ILE A 130 -11.44 -8.07 -26.11
CA ILE A 130 -10.05 -8.02 -25.63
C ILE A 130 -9.64 -9.37 -25.03
N TYR A 131 -10.52 -9.99 -24.24
CA TYR A 131 -10.26 -11.31 -23.66
C TYR A 131 -9.96 -12.36 -24.73
N HIS A 132 -10.76 -12.44 -25.79
CA HIS A 132 -10.54 -13.39 -26.89
C HIS A 132 -9.27 -13.07 -27.69
N VAL A 133 -8.97 -11.79 -27.91
CA VAL A 133 -7.73 -11.36 -28.59
C VAL A 133 -6.50 -11.77 -27.79
N VAL A 134 -6.48 -11.54 -26.47
CA VAL A 134 -5.37 -11.91 -25.59
C VAL A 134 -5.24 -13.43 -25.51
N LYS A 135 -6.35 -14.16 -25.36
CA LYS A 135 -6.37 -15.63 -25.30
C LYS A 135 -5.85 -16.29 -26.58
N ALA A 136 -6.02 -15.65 -27.74
CA ALA A 136 -5.53 -16.15 -29.02
C ALA A 136 -4.01 -15.98 -29.21
N GLN A 137 -3.31 -15.24 -28.34
CA GLN A 137 -1.87 -15.02 -28.46
C GLN A 137 -1.04 -16.19 -27.92
N ASN A 138 0.21 -16.28 -28.37
CA ASN A 138 1.17 -17.24 -27.84
C ASN A 138 1.48 -16.96 -26.35
N ILE A 139 1.65 -18.02 -25.56
CA ILE A 139 1.91 -17.95 -24.10
C ILE A 139 3.06 -17.00 -23.76
N ILE A 140 4.19 -17.08 -24.48
CA ILE A 140 5.36 -16.22 -24.26
C ILE A 140 5.02 -14.74 -24.51
N LYS A 141 4.19 -14.43 -25.52
CA LYS A 141 3.78 -13.05 -25.82
C LYS A 141 2.91 -12.47 -24.70
N ILE A 142 1.97 -13.27 -24.17
CA ILE A 142 1.11 -12.87 -23.05
C ILE A 142 1.95 -12.61 -21.81
N TYR A 143 2.94 -13.47 -21.52
CA TYR A 143 3.86 -13.28 -20.40
C TYR A 143 4.65 -11.97 -20.50
N VAL A 144 5.25 -11.68 -21.67
CA VAL A 144 5.97 -10.41 -21.87
C VAL A 144 5.03 -9.21 -21.73
N PHE A 145 3.81 -9.31 -22.25
CA PHE A 145 2.80 -8.25 -22.13
C PHE A 145 2.41 -8.01 -20.67
N PHE A 146 2.22 -9.06 -19.87
CA PHE A 146 1.94 -8.95 -18.44
C PHE A 146 3.05 -8.20 -17.69
N ASN A 147 4.32 -8.54 -17.97
CA ASN A 147 5.47 -7.85 -17.37
C ASN A 147 5.55 -6.38 -17.76
N ILE A 148 5.23 -6.04 -19.01
CA ILE A 148 5.20 -4.64 -19.46
C ILE A 148 4.09 -3.87 -18.73
N LEU A 149 2.91 -4.47 -18.58
CA LEU A 149 1.81 -3.85 -17.84
C LEU A 149 2.14 -3.61 -16.38
N ASP A 150 2.83 -4.53 -15.71
CA ASP A 150 3.30 -4.36 -14.34
C ASP A 150 4.26 -3.15 -14.20
N VAL A 151 5.24 -3.03 -15.11
CA VAL A 151 6.13 -1.86 -15.13
C VAL A 151 5.36 -0.56 -15.35
N ILE A 152 4.36 -0.55 -16.25
CA ILE A 152 3.53 0.62 -16.50
C ILE A 152 2.68 0.98 -15.28
N ASP A 153 2.13 0.01 -14.55
CA ASP A 153 1.38 0.23 -13.32
C ASP A 153 2.25 0.88 -12.23
N LYS A 154 3.48 0.38 -12.03
CA LYS A 154 4.46 0.96 -11.10
C LYS A 154 4.79 2.42 -11.47
N LEU A 155 4.92 2.72 -12.78
CA LEU A 155 5.12 4.09 -13.27
C LEU A 155 3.90 4.99 -13.04
N PHE A 156 2.70 4.54 -13.38
CA PHE A 156 1.48 5.33 -13.18
C PHE A 156 1.16 5.54 -11.71
N SER A 157 1.37 4.55 -10.86
CA SER A 157 1.22 4.68 -9.40
C SER A 157 2.09 5.79 -8.82
N SER A 158 3.31 5.98 -9.32
CA SER A 158 4.19 7.09 -8.90
C SER A 158 3.63 8.46 -9.32
N ILE A 159 3.08 8.56 -10.53
CA ILE A 159 2.50 9.79 -11.07
C ILE A 159 1.18 10.15 -10.37
N GLY A 160 0.36 9.16 -10.04
CA GLY A 160 -0.97 9.36 -9.44
C GLY A 160 -0.92 10.09 -8.11
N HIS A 161 0.08 9.77 -7.28
CA HIS A 161 0.31 10.44 -6.01
C HIS A 161 0.47 11.96 -6.19
N ASP A 162 1.33 12.36 -7.13
CA ASP A 162 1.66 13.76 -7.38
C ASP A 162 0.50 14.52 -8.06
N MET A 163 -0.26 13.85 -8.93
CA MET A 163 -1.44 14.42 -9.57
C MET A 163 -2.55 14.77 -8.56
N ASN A 164 -2.79 13.91 -7.58
CA ASN A 164 -3.79 14.15 -6.54
C ASN A 164 -3.38 15.34 -5.65
N ASN A 165 -2.12 15.37 -5.22
CA ASN A 165 -1.61 16.42 -4.34
C ASN A 165 -1.55 17.79 -5.03
N SER A 166 -1.11 17.86 -6.28
CA SER A 166 -1.05 19.12 -7.05
C SER A 166 -2.43 19.72 -7.31
N PHE A 167 -3.46 18.89 -7.54
CA PHE A 167 -4.84 19.37 -7.66
C PHE A 167 -5.34 20.02 -6.34
N PHE A 168 -4.92 19.52 -5.17
CA PHE A 168 -5.40 20.00 -3.87
C PHE A 168 -4.66 21.22 -3.33
N THR A 169 -3.33 21.25 -3.44
CA THR A 169 -2.49 22.30 -2.83
C THR A 169 -2.68 23.67 -3.51
N GLN A 170 -3.00 23.69 -4.81
CA GLN A 170 -3.13 24.94 -5.58
C GLN A 170 -4.45 25.69 -5.37
N SER A 171 -5.37 25.18 -4.56
CA SER A 171 -6.68 25.80 -4.30
C SER A 171 -6.61 27.14 -3.53
N HIS A 172 -5.44 27.46 -2.96
CA HIS A 172 -5.22 28.64 -2.10
C HIS A 172 -4.49 29.83 -2.77
N SER A 173 -3.97 29.70 -4.00
CA SER A 173 -3.17 30.79 -4.58
C SER A 173 -4.04 31.94 -5.14
N LEU A 174 -3.91 33.13 -4.55
CA LEU A 174 -4.59 34.40 -4.88
C LEU A 174 -4.11 35.01 -6.22
N ARG A 175 -4.37 34.36 -7.36
CA ARG A 175 -4.15 34.95 -8.70
C ARG A 175 -5.48 35.05 -9.46
N SER A 176 -5.57 35.99 -10.41
CA SER A 176 -6.78 36.39 -11.15
C SER A 176 -7.78 35.25 -11.46
N LYS A 177 -9.09 35.52 -11.29
CA LYS A 177 -10.18 34.54 -11.42
C LYS A 177 -10.15 33.70 -12.71
N TYR A 178 -9.81 34.29 -13.86
CA TYR A 178 -9.78 33.58 -15.15
C TYR A 178 -8.63 32.57 -15.24
N PHE A 179 -7.41 32.96 -14.87
CA PHE A 179 -6.25 32.06 -14.84
C PHE A 179 -6.46 30.90 -13.86
N PHE A 180 -7.13 31.15 -12.74
CA PHE A 180 -7.48 30.13 -11.76
C PHE A 180 -8.46 29.08 -12.33
N LEU A 181 -9.47 29.51 -13.09
CA LEU A 181 -10.45 28.60 -13.69
C LEU A 181 -9.83 27.75 -14.81
N PHE A 182 -9.04 28.38 -15.69
CA PHE A 182 -8.31 27.67 -16.76
C PHE A 182 -7.36 26.62 -16.19
N ARG A 183 -6.61 26.96 -15.13
CA ARG A 183 -5.70 26.04 -14.47
C ARG A 183 -6.43 24.86 -13.81
N LYS A 184 -7.58 25.10 -13.16
CA LYS A 184 -8.42 24.03 -12.60
C LYS A 184 -8.93 23.07 -13.67
N PHE A 185 -9.37 23.62 -14.80
CA PHE A 185 -9.81 22.83 -15.95
C PHE A 185 -8.66 21.99 -16.51
N HIS A 186 -7.47 22.57 -16.68
CA HIS A 186 -6.28 21.85 -17.13
C HIS A 186 -5.94 20.65 -16.22
N TYR A 187 -5.88 20.86 -14.90
CA TYR A 187 -5.63 19.74 -13.97
C TYR A 187 -6.74 18.70 -13.95
N PHE A 188 -8.00 19.12 -14.15
CA PHE A 188 -9.12 18.19 -14.30
C PHE A 188 -8.97 17.31 -15.55
N CYS A 189 -8.58 17.89 -16.69
CA CYS A 189 -8.29 17.13 -17.91
C CYS A 189 -7.11 16.17 -17.74
N LEU A 190 -6.04 16.61 -17.07
CA LEU A 190 -4.90 15.73 -16.75
C LEU A 190 -5.32 14.56 -15.87
N ALA A 191 -6.13 14.83 -14.83
CA ALA A 191 -6.66 13.78 -13.96
C ALA A 191 -7.56 12.80 -14.73
N LEU A 192 -8.41 13.28 -15.64
CA LEU A 192 -9.24 12.43 -16.51
C LEU A 192 -8.39 11.51 -17.38
N ILE A 193 -7.39 12.05 -18.08
CA ILE A 193 -6.51 11.28 -18.96
C ILE A 193 -5.74 10.23 -18.16
N TYR A 194 -5.18 10.63 -17.02
CA TYR A 194 -4.44 9.74 -16.14
C TYR A 194 -5.34 8.60 -15.60
N ASN A 195 -6.51 8.93 -15.04
CA ASN A 195 -7.45 7.95 -14.50
C ASN A 195 -7.91 6.97 -15.59
N TYR A 196 -8.16 7.45 -16.80
CA TYR A 196 -8.53 6.62 -17.93
C TYR A 196 -7.41 5.65 -18.34
N LEU A 197 -6.19 6.15 -18.57
CA LEU A 197 -5.05 5.32 -18.97
C LEU A 197 -4.70 4.29 -17.89
N HIS A 198 -4.67 4.70 -16.63
CA HIS A 198 -4.34 3.79 -15.53
C HIS A 198 -5.44 2.74 -15.33
N SER A 199 -6.72 3.11 -15.47
CA SER A 199 -7.83 2.13 -15.42
C SER A 199 -7.73 1.11 -16.55
N ILE A 200 -7.28 1.49 -17.74
CA ILE A 200 -7.03 0.54 -18.84
C ILE A 200 -5.92 -0.44 -18.47
N VAL A 201 -4.83 0.02 -17.87
CA VAL A 201 -3.72 -0.86 -17.44
C VAL A 201 -4.21 -1.89 -16.43
N ILE A 202 -4.92 -1.47 -15.38
CA ILE A 202 -5.48 -2.38 -14.37
C ILE A 202 -6.51 -3.35 -14.97
N LEU A 203 -7.35 -2.88 -15.91
CA LEU A 203 -8.29 -3.74 -16.63
C LEU A 203 -7.56 -4.81 -17.45
N LEU A 204 -6.51 -4.42 -18.18
CA LEU A 204 -5.70 -5.34 -18.98
C LEU A 204 -4.96 -6.36 -18.09
N GLN A 205 -4.45 -5.94 -16.92
CA GLN A 205 -3.86 -6.85 -15.93
C GLN A 205 -4.89 -7.88 -15.44
N THR A 206 -6.11 -7.43 -15.10
CA THR A 206 -7.22 -8.32 -14.71
C THR A 206 -7.55 -9.33 -15.81
N ILE A 207 -7.63 -8.89 -17.06
CA ILE A 207 -7.90 -9.77 -18.22
C ILE A 207 -6.75 -10.77 -18.42
N CYS A 208 -5.48 -10.32 -18.36
CA CYS A 208 -4.32 -11.18 -18.52
C CYS A 208 -4.26 -12.26 -17.43
N LEU A 209 -4.53 -11.89 -16.17
CA LEU A 209 -4.57 -12.85 -15.08
C LEU A 209 -5.72 -13.85 -15.24
N CYS A 210 -6.90 -13.39 -15.70
CA CYS A 210 -8.03 -14.26 -16.02
C CYS A 210 -7.69 -15.25 -17.15
N VAL A 211 -7.02 -14.81 -18.21
CA VAL A 211 -6.53 -15.68 -19.29
C VAL A 211 -5.48 -16.66 -18.79
N ALA A 212 -4.58 -16.21 -17.91
CA ALA A 212 -3.52 -17.05 -17.34
C ALA A 212 -4.09 -18.21 -16.51
N VAL A 213 -5.02 -17.91 -15.61
CA VAL A 213 -5.63 -18.91 -14.73
C VAL A 213 -6.60 -19.82 -15.50
N ASN A 214 -7.29 -19.31 -16.52
CA ASN A 214 -8.17 -20.12 -17.36
C ASN A 214 -7.43 -20.83 -18.51
N SER A 215 -6.09 -20.73 -18.58
CA SER A 215 -5.32 -21.42 -19.61
C SER A 215 -5.15 -22.90 -19.28
N ARG A 216 -5.22 -23.77 -20.29
CA ARG A 216 -5.04 -25.23 -20.10
C ARG A 216 -3.62 -25.58 -19.62
N SER A 217 -2.64 -24.75 -19.95
CA SER A 217 -1.26 -24.92 -19.54
C SER A 217 -0.97 -24.08 -18.29
N ARG A 218 -0.75 -24.74 -17.15
CA ARG A 218 -0.26 -24.06 -15.92
C ARG A 218 1.06 -23.30 -16.12
N ALA A 219 1.76 -23.54 -17.23
CA ALA A 219 2.96 -22.85 -17.65
C ALA A 219 2.84 -21.31 -17.62
N LEU A 220 1.69 -20.72 -18.03
CA LEU A 220 1.55 -19.27 -18.02
C LEU A 220 1.53 -18.70 -16.59
N LEU A 221 0.81 -19.36 -15.68
CA LEU A 221 0.82 -19.03 -14.25
C LEU A 221 2.21 -19.22 -13.63
N THR A 222 2.89 -20.33 -13.96
CA THR A 222 4.26 -20.59 -13.50
C THR A 222 5.24 -19.53 -13.97
N LEU A 223 5.09 -19.02 -15.20
CA LEU A 223 5.93 -17.95 -15.73
C LEU A 223 5.69 -16.63 -14.98
N VAL A 224 4.45 -16.28 -14.67
CA VAL A 224 4.12 -15.11 -13.84
C VAL A 224 4.76 -15.23 -12.46
N ILE A 225 4.66 -16.40 -11.81
CA ILE A 225 5.31 -16.68 -10.52
C ILE A 225 6.85 -16.55 -10.64
N SER A 226 7.44 -17.05 -11.73
CA SER A 226 8.89 -16.97 -11.93
C SER A 226 9.40 -15.53 -12.08
N ASN A 227 8.55 -14.62 -12.55
CA ASN A 227 8.91 -13.21 -12.72
C ASN A 227 9.23 -12.53 -11.39
N GLN A 228 8.58 -12.99 -10.30
CA GLN A 228 8.81 -12.44 -8.97
C GLN A 228 10.25 -12.63 -8.47
N PHE A 229 10.95 -13.68 -8.93
CA PHE A 229 12.37 -13.87 -8.61
C PHE A 229 13.30 -12.87 -9.32
N LEU A 230 12.88 -12.31 -10.46
CA LEU A 230 13.64 -11.25 -11.15
C LEU A 230 13.60 -9.94 -10.35
N GLU A 231 12.46 -9.65 -9.71
CA GLU A 231 12.29 -8.49 -8.82
C GLU A 231 13.16 -8.58 -7.56
N VAL A 232 13.31 -9.78 -6.99
CA VAL A 232 14.23 -10.03 -5.87
C VAL A 232 15.66 -9.70 -6.27
N LYS A 233 16.13 -10.16 -7.44
CA LYS A 233 17.51 -9.94 -7.89
C LYS A 233 17.86 -8.45 -8.00
N GLY A 234 16.92 -7.62 -8.45
CA GLY A 234 17.14 -6.18 -8.64
C GLY A 234 17.15 -5.35 -7.35
N SER A 235 16.54 -5.86 -6.28
CA SER A 235 16.38 -5.13 -5.01
C SER A 235 17.44 -5.51 -3.98
N ILE A 236 17.81 -6.78 -3.84
CA ILE A 236 18.68 -7.26 -2.74
C ILE A 236 20.09 -6.67 -2.70
N PHE A 237 20.64 -6.26 -3.84
CA PHE A 237 22.00 -5.69 -3.92
C PHE A 237 22.03 -4.17 -3.77
N LYS A 238 20.85 -3.52 -3.70
CA LYS A 238 20.77 -2.07 -3.50
C LYS A 238 21.00 -1.73 -2.03
N LYS A 239 21.69 -0.62 -1.81
CA LYS A 239 21.76 -0.01 -0.48
C LYS A 239 20.45 0.73 -0.19
N PHE A 240 19.88 0.48 0.97
CA PHE A 240 18.64 1.12 1.42
C PHE A 240 18.90 1.99 2.64
N ASP A 241 18.64 3.28 2.48
CA ASP A 241 18.47 4.21 3.60
C ASP A 241 17.11 3.99 4.25
N SER A 242 16.97 4.39 5.52
CA SER A 242 15.70 4.28 6.26
C SER A 242 14.50 4.87 5.51
N ARG A 243 14.65 6.03 4.85
CA ARG A 243 13.56 6.63 4.07
C ARG A 243 13.22 5.81 2.83
N THR A 244 14.24 5.30 2.12
CA THR A 244 14.03 4.49 0.91
C THR A 244 13.41 3.13 1.23
N LEU A 245 13.78 2.54 2.38
CA LEU A 245 13.16 1.31 2.88
C LEU A 245 11.69 1.55 3.22
N PHE A 246 11.37 2.67 3.88
CA PHE A 246 9.98 3.03 4.17
C PHE A 246 9.13 3.16 2.90
N LEU A 247 9.64 3.84 1.87
CA LEU A 247 8.93 3.99 0.59
C LEU A 247 8.74 2.65 -0.14
N LEU A 248 9.75 1.77 -0.11
CA LEU A 248 9.65 0.42 -0.63
C LEU A 248 8.51 -0.35 0.06
N MET A 249 8.49 -0.34 1.40
CA MET A 249 7.46 -0.99 2.21
C MET A 249 6.04 -0.50 1.90
N CYS A 250 5.88 0.82 1.73
CA CYS A 250 4.61 1.41 1.33
C CYS A 250 4.17 0.95 -0.06
N SER A 251 5.10 0.87 -1.01
CA SER A 251 4.84 0.38 -2.37
C SER A 251 4.44 -1.09 -2.38
N ASP A 252 5.16 -1.94 -1.64
CA ASP A 252 4.89 -3.39 -1.57
C ASP A 252 3.53 -3.68 -0.91
N SER A 253 3.18 -2.93 0.14
CA SER A 253 1.85 -3.02 0.76
C SER A 253 0.73 -2.64 -0.21
N ARG A 254 0.91 -1.56 -0.99
CA ARG A 254 -0.02 -1.14 -2.04
C ARG A 254 -0.16 -2.21 -3.12
N GLU A 255 0.94 -2.74 -3.62
CA GLU A 255 0.97 -3.77 -4.68
C GLU A 255 0.19 -5.01 -4.26
N ARG A 256 0.44 -5.53 -3.05
CA ARG A 256 -0.34 -6.66 -2.50
C ARG A 256 -1.83 -6.35 -2.38
N PHE A 257 -2.19 -5.14 -1.94
CA PHE A 257 -3.59 -4.74 -1.82
C PHE A 257 -4.27 -4.67 -3.19
N THR A 258 -3.62 -4.06 -4.18
CA THR A 258 -4.11 -3.99 -5.57
C THR A 258 -4.25 -5.39 -6.16
N PHE A 259 -3.24 -6.25 -5.96
CA PHE A 259 -3.28 -7.64 -6.40
C PHE A 259 -4.47 -8.37 -5.77
N LEU A 260 -4.71 -8.26 -4.46
CA LEU A 260 -5.89 -8.85 -3.81
C LEU A 260 -7.21 -8.38 -4.44
N ILE A 261 -7.34 -7.12 -4.82
CA ILE A 261 -8.56 -6.63 -5.50
C ILE A 261 -8.68 -7.21 -6.91
N ILE A 262 -7.60 -7.21 -7.70
CA ILE A 262 -7.58 -7.81 -9.05
C ILE A 262 -7.97 -9.30 -8.98
N MET A 263 -7.45 -10.04 -8.00
CA MET A 263 -7.78 -11.44 -7.75
C MET A 263 -9.28 -11.63 -7.50
N ASN A 264 -9.88 -10.77 -6.68
CA ASN A 264 -11.33 -10.78 -6.44
C ASN A 264 -12.12 -10.45 -7.72
N MET A 265 -11.65 -9.53 -8.57
CA MET A 265 -12.28 -9.26 -9.87
C MET A 265 -12.22 -10.47 -10.82
N VAL A 266 -11.10 -11.21 -10.83
CA VAL A 266 -10.95 -12.43 -11.62
C VAL A 266 -11.89 -13.53 -11.11
N ILE A 267 -11.99 -13.73 -9.79
CA ILE A 267 -12.93 -14.68 -9.20
C ILE A 267 -14.36 -14.32 -9.58
N LEU A 268 -14.75 -13.05 -9.47
CA LEU A 268 -16.07 -12.57 -9.88
C LEU A 268 -16.35 -12.87 -11.36
N SER A 269 -15.37 -12.59 -12.23
CA SER A 269 -15.48 -12.85 -13.66
C SER A 269 -15.66 -14.34 -13.96
N CYS A 270 -14.94 -15.21 -13.24
CA CYS A 270 -15.02 -16.67 -13.42
C CYS A 270 -16.30 -17.30 -12.82
N LEU A 271 -16.85 -16.74 -11.74
CA LEU A 271 -18.07 -17.23 -11.10
C LEU A 271 -19.33 -17.08 -11.96
N ILE A 272 -19.28 -16.14 -12.91
CA ILE A 272 -20.42 -15.79 -13.76
C ILE A 272 -20.36 -16.56 -15.09
N ASP A 273 -19.16 -16.85 -15.60
CA ASP A 273 -18.96 -17.65 -16.82
C ASP A 273 -19.09 -19.17 -16.54
N GLU A 274 -20.30 -19.62 -16.19
CA GLU A 274 -20.94 -20.97 -16.08
C GLU A 274 -20.15 -22.30 -15.89
N ASN A 275 -18.82 -22.36 -15.89
CA ASN A 275 -18.03 -23.59 -15.69
C ASN A 275 -17.64 -23.78 -14.21
N SER A 276 -18.63 -24.13 -13.38
CA SER A 276 -18.47 -24.36 -11.94
C SER A 276 -17.49 -25.49 -11.58
N THR A 277 -17.19 -26.40 -12.51
CA THR A 277 -16.33 -27.57 -12.25
C THR A 277 -14.86 -27.22 -12.02
N ASN A 278 -14.39 -26.06 -12.49
CA ASN A 278 -12.99 -25.65 -12.37
C ASN A 278 -12.76 -24.54 -11.33
N LEU A 279 -13.80 -24.06 -10.64
CA LEU A 279 -13.66 -22.92 -9.73
C LEU A 279 -12.69 -23.20 -8.58
N SER A 280 -12.74 -24.41 -7.99
CA SER A 280 -11.80 -24.81 -6.94
C SER A 280 -10.36 -24.81 -7.42
N THR A 281 -10.12 -25.22 -8.67
CA THR A 281 -8.79 -25.21 -9.28
C THR A 281 -8.31 -23.79 -9.57
N ILE A 282 -9.18 -22.91 -10.07
CA ILE A 282 -8.89 -21.49 -10.31
C ILE A 282 -8.55 -20.80 -8.99
N ILE A 283 -9.34 -21.00 -7.94
CA ILE A 283 -9.07 -20.44 -6.61
C ILE A 283 -7.75 -20.99 -6.05
N GLY A 284 -7.46 -22.28 -6.25
CA GLY A 284 -6.18 -22.87 -5.84
C GLY A 284 -4.98 -22.24 -6.56
N ASP A 285 -5.07 -22.05 -7.87
CA ASP A 285 -4.03 -21.41 -8.69
C ASP A 285 -3.81 -19.94 -8.29
N LEU A 286 -4.91 -19.22 -7.99
CA LEU A 286 -4.90 -17.86 -7.48
C LEU A 286 -4.24 -17.78 -6.08
N ILE A 287 -4.62 -18.65 -5.15
CA ILE A 287 -4.01 -18.72 -3.81
C ILE A 287 -2.51 -19.04 -3.93
N LEU A 288 -2.13 -19.96 -4.82
CA LEU A 288 -0.73 -20.28 -5.07
C LEU A 288 0.05 -19.06 -5.57
N ALA A 289 -0.51 -18.29 -6.50
CA ALA A 289 0.10 -17.03 -6.95
C ALA A 289 0.26 -16.04 -5.79
N PHE A 290 -0.76 -15.88 -4.94
CA PHE A 290 -0.67 -15.01 -3.77
C PHE A 290 0.39 -15.48 -2.76
N ILE A 291 0.47 -16.78 -2.47
CA ILE A 291 1.50 -17.33 -1.58
C ILE A 291 2.90 -17.10 -2.15
N SER A 292 3.07 -17.22 -3.46
CA SER A 292 4.36 -16.95 -4.10
C SER A 292 4.79 -15.49 -3.93
N GLU A 293 3.86 -14.55 -4.02
CA GLU A 293 4.09 -13.13 -3.74
C GLU A 293 4.59 -12.92 -2.30
N LEU A 294 3.90 -13.53 -1.33
CA LEU A 294 4.27 -13.46 0.08
C LEU A 294 5.70 -13.97 0.32
N LEU A 295 6.03 -15.13 -0.25
CA LEU A 295 7.35 -15.76 -0.09
C LEU A 295 8.46 -14.91 -0.71
N VAL A 296 8.22 -14.34 -1.89
CA VAL A 296 9.17 -13.49 -2.60
C VAL A 296 9.49 -12.24 -1.79
N ASP A 297 8.48 -11.56 -1.26
CA ASP A 297 8.66 -10.40 -0.41
C ASP A 297 9.35 -10.72 0.91
N TRP A 298 9.00 -11.85 1.54
CA TRP A 298 9.68 -12.30 2.76
C TRP A 298 11.17 -12.49 2.50
N LEU A 299 11.54 -13.14 1.39
CA LEU A 299 12.93 -13.29 0.97
C LEU A 299 13.57 -11.92 0.67
N LYS A 300 12.89 -11.08 -0.11
CA LYS A 300 13.32 -9.72 -0.47
C LYS A 300 13.72 -8.91 0.77
N HIS A 301 12.82 -8.78 1.73
CA HIS A 301 13.06 -8.01 2.96
C HIS A 301 14.07 -8.65 3.90
N SER A 302 14.10 -9.98 3.97
CA SER A 302 15.10 -10.69 4.79
C SER A 302 16.52 -10.46 4.25
N PHE A 303 16.71 -10.50 2.94
CA PHE A 303 17.99 -10.18 2.31
C PHE A 303 18.33 -8.69 2.38
N ILE A 304 17.36 -7.79 2.21
CA ILE A 304 17.58 -6.35 2.40
C ILE A 304 18.06 -6.07 3.83
N SER A 305 17.41 -6.66 4.84
CA SER A 305 17.81 -6.54 6.24
C SER A 305 19.21 -7.11 6.49
N TRP A 306 19.54 -8.24 5.86
CA TRP A 306 20.86 -8.87 5.96
C TRP A 306 21.97 -7.98 5.36
N PHE A 307 21.82 -7.54 4.11
CA PHE A 307 22.86 -6.78 3.41
C PHE A 307 23.01 -5.35 3.92
N ASN A 308 21.91 -4.73 4.38
CA ASN A 308 21.92 -3.35 4.89
C ASN A 308 22.04 -3.28 6.43
N SER A 309 22.17 -4.41 7.13
CA SER A 309 22.24 -4.48 8.60
C SER A 309 21.09 -3.74 9.30
N VAL A 310 19.89 -3.80 8.73
CA VAL A 310 18.70 -3.10 9.24
C VAL A 310 18.08 -3.91 10.38
N ASP A 311 17.82 -3.25 11.52
CA ASP A 311 17.10 -3.85 12.64
C ASP A 311 15.63 -4.11 12.32
N SER A 312 15.12 -5.28 12.72
CA SER A 312 13.71 -5.66 12.52
C SER A 312 12.71 -4.73 13.22
N GLU A 313 13.14 -4.02 14.27
CA GLU A 313 12.30 -3.05 15.00
C GLU A 313 11.96 -1.79 14.19
N ILE A 314 12.72 -1.50 13.14
CA ILE A 314 12.51 -0.33 12.28
C ILE A 314 11.13 -0.41 11.59
N TYR A 315 10.67 -1.61 11.26
CA TYR A 315 9.35 -1.86 10.67
C TYR A 315 8.21 -1.39 11.59
N SER A 316 8.32 -1.68 12.89
CA SER A 316 7.33 -1.24 13.88
C SER A 316 7.37 0.29 14.10
N LYS A 317 8.56 0.91 14.01
CA LYS A 317 8.71 2.38 14.06
C LYS A 317 8.04 3.07 12.87
N TYR A 318 8.20 2.52 11.66
CA TYR A 318 7.49 3.01 10.47
C TYR A 318 5.99 2.89 10.61
N LEU A 319 5.51 1.78 11.17
CA LEU A 319 4.09 1.59 11.43
C LEU A 319 3.55 2.62 12.42
N SER A 320 4.28 2.93 13.49
CA SER A 320 3.94 4.00 14.45
C SER A 320 3.88 5.39 13.79
N SER A 321 4.77 5.67 12.83
CA SER A 321 4.73 6.92 12.06
C SER A 321 3.50 7.04 11.15
N LEU A 322 3.07 5.93 10.55
CA LEU A 322 1.84 5.88 9.76
C LEU A 322 0.59 5.97 10.64
N SER A 323 0.57 5.26 11.77
CA SER A 323 -0.58 5.29 12.68
C SER A 323 -0.80 6.65 13.32
N SER A 324 0.28 7.36 13.68
CA SER A 324 0.17 8.73 14.17
C SER A 324 -0.46 9.63 13.10
N SER A 325 -0.03 9.49 11.85
CA SER A 325 -0.60 10.25 10.72
C SER A 325 -2.08 9.93 10.49
N PHE A 326 -2.51 8.67 10.72
CA PHE A 326 -3.91 8.26 10.63
C PHE A 326 -4.77 8.99 11.67
N LEU A 327 -4.35 8.93 12.94
CA LEU A 327 -5.06 9.51 14.07
C LEU A 327 -5.15 11.04 13.98
N PHE A 328 -4.02 11.68 13.66
CA PHE A 328 -3.93 13.15 13.62
C PHE A 328 -4.46 13.78 12.33
N SER A 329 -4.79 12.99 11.29
CA SER A 329 -5.43 13.54 10.07
C SER A 329 -6.76 14.25 10.31
N SER A 330 -7.42 13.96 11.44
CA SER A 330 -8.65 14.60 11.88
C SER A 330 -8.44 16.02 12.46
N ASN A 331 -7.22 16.35 12.89
CA ASN A 331 -6.90 17.62 13.53
C ASN A 331 -6.43 18.66 12.51
N VAL A 332 -7.40 19.50 12.12
CA VAL A 332 -7.33 20.65 11.20
C VAL A 332 -6.09 21.55 11.29
N LYS A 333 -5.38 21.60 12.42
CA LYS A 333 -4.27 22.54 12.65
C LYS A 333 -2.94 22.10 12.01
N CYS A 334 -2.80 20.83 11.64
CA CYS A 334 -1.60 20.32 10.99
C CYS A 334 -1.91 19.97 9.53
N HIS A 335 -1.24 20.63 8.57
CA HIS A 335 -1.15 20.16 7.19
C HIS A 335 -0.23 18.93 7.14
N GLN A 336 -0.67 17.83 7.75
CA GLN A 336 0.02 16.55 7.65
C GLN A 336 -0.60 15.75 6.50
N GLU A 337 0.28 15.19 5.67
CA GLU A 337 -0.10 14.29 4.58
C GLU A 337 -0.96 13.14 5.13
N SER A 338 -2.05 12.83 4.44
CA SER A 338 -2.90 11.69 4.80
C SER A 338 -2.12 10.37 4.68
N VAL A 339 -2.57 9.34 5.38
CA VAL A 339 -1.94 8.01 5.32
C VAL A 339 -1.92 7.46 3.90
N ALA A 340 -2.99 7.66 3.13
CA ALA A 340 -3.02 7.35 1.70
C ALA A 340 -1.92 8.06 0.89
N GLN A 341 -1.60 9.32 1.22
CA GLN A 341 -0.53 10.07 0.58
C GLN A 341 0.84 9.48 0.93
N LYS A 342 1.08 9.16 2.21
CA LYS A 342 2.33 8.50 2.63
C LYS A 342 2.50 7.10 2.06
N LEU A 343 1.41 6.35 1.90
CA LEU A 343 1.39 5.04 1.25
C LEU A 343 1.50 5.14 -0.28
N SER A 344 1.45 6.35 -0.85
CA SER A 344 1.36 6.57 -2.30
C SER A 344 0.23 5.73 -2.92
N PHE A 345 -0.89 5.60 -2.20
CA PHE A 345 -2.05 4.82 -2.62
C PHE A 345 -3.04 5.76 -3.32
N PHE A 346 -3.34 5.45 -4.57
CA PHE A 346 -4.32 6.17 -5.38
C PHE A 346 -5.42 5.20 -5.82
N ASP A 347 -6.54 5.26 -5.12
CA ASP A 347 -7.65 4.32 -5.16
C ASP A 347 -8.58 4.47 -6.37
N VAL A 348 -8.63 5.66 -6.99
CA VAL A 348 -9.61 6.00 -8.03
C VAL A 348 -9.62 5.05 -9.25
N PRO A 349 -8.48 4.69 -9.89
CA PRO A 349 -8.48 3.82 -11.07
C PRO A 349 -8.88 2.39 -10.72
N LEU A 350 -8.51 1.92 -9.53
CA LEU A 350 -8.90 0.62 -9.00
C LEU A 350 -10.41 0.56 -8.71
N VAL A 351 -10.98 1.64 -8.17
CA VAL A 351 -12.42 1.79 -7.95
C VAL A 351 -13.17 1.79 -9.29
N ILE A 352 -12.68 2.57 -10.28
CA ILE A 352 -13.29 2.67 -11.61
C ILE A 352 -13.32 1.29 -12.29
N THR A 353 -12.22 0.56 -12.28
CA THR A 353 -12.14 -0.78 -12.89
C THR A 353 -13.04 -1.79 -12.19
N LEU A 354 -13.10 -1.76 -10.86
CA LEU A 354 -14.02 -2.62 -10.09
C LEU A 354 -15.48 -2.34 -10.47
N ILE A 355 -15.88 -1.05 -10.50
CA ILE A 355 -17.23 -0.65 -10.91
C ILE A 355 -17.50 -1.11 -12.34
N HIS A 356 -16.56 -0.91 -13.26
CA HIS A 356 -16.72 -1.31 -14.65
C HIS A 356 -16.94 -2.82 -14.81
N VAL A 357 -16.15 -3.67 -14.13
CA VAL A 357 -16.31 -5.13 -14.15
C VAL A 357 -17.67 -5.55 -13.57
N ILE A 358 -18.09 -4.95 -12.45
CA ILE A 358 -19.40 -5.23 -11.85
C ILE A 358 -20.54 -4.80 -12.78
N LEU A 359 -20.46 -3.62 -13.39
CA LEU A 359 -21.49 -3.10 -14.29
C LEU A 359 -21.63 -3.96 -15.55
N HIS A 360 -20.53 -4.45 -16.13
CA HIS A 360 -20.58 -5.34 -17.29
C HIS A 360 -21.26 -6.68 -17.00
N LYS A 361 -21.27 -7.11 -15.73
CA LYS A 361 -21.87 -8.37 -15.29
C LYS A 361 -23.18 -8.20 -14.52
N ILE A 362 -23.74 -6.98 -14.49
CA ILE A 362 -24.87 -6.66 -13.62
C ILE A 362 -26.13 -7.43 -13.97
N ASP A 363 -26.40 -7.69 -15.25
CA ASP A 363 -27.59 -8.42 -15.70
C ASP A 363 -27.54 -9.89 -15.25
N ASP A 364 -26.40 -10.55 -15.43
CA ASP A 364 -26.17 -11.93 -14.96
C ASP A 364 -26.24 -12.02 -13.42
N LEU A 365 -25.67 -11.04 -12.72
CA LEU A 365 -25.77 -10.91 -11.27
C LEU A 365 -27.22 -10.69 -10.81
N ALA A 366 -27.99 -9.88 -11.54
CA ALA A 366 -29.37 -9.57 -11.21
C ALA A 366 -30.28 -10.79 -11.39
N ILE A 367 -30.02 -11.61 -12.40
CA ILE A 367 -30.72 -12.88 -12.63
C ILE A 367 -30.39 -13.88 -11.51
N LYS A 368 -29.12 -14.00 -11.13
CA LYS A 368 -28.64 -15.01 -10.15
C LYS A 368 -29.01 -14.67 -8.71
N PHE A 369 -29.03 -13.38 -8.34
CA PHE A 369 -29.25 -12.94 -6.96
C PHE A 369 -30.53 -12.13 -6.75
N GLY A 370 -31.22 -11.63 -7.77
CA GLY A 370 -32.47 -10.86 -7.61
C GLY A 370 -32.29 -9.44 -7.04
N LYS A 371 -33.24 -8.54 -7.34
CA LYS A 371 -33.13 -7.09 -7.03
C LYS A 371 -33.12 -6.76 -5.53
N LEU A 372 -33.88 -7.50 -4.71
CA LEU A 372 -33.98 -7.26 -3.26
C LEU A 372 -32.62 -7.46 -2.55
N ASN A 373 -31.74 -8.28 -3.14
CA ASN A 373 -30.43 -8.55 -2.57
C ASN A 373 -29.45 -7.36 -2.68
N TYR A 374 -29.62 -6.43 -3.63
CA TYR A 374 -28.69 -5.30 -3.77
C TYR A 374 -28.73 -4.34 -2.58
N LEU A 375 -29.91 -4.06 -2.03
CA LEU A 375 -30.03 -3.20 -0.83
C LEU A 375 -29.36 -3.86 0.37
N LEU A 376 -29.52 -5.18 0.52
CA LEU A 376 -28.85 -5.98 1.54
C LEU A 376 -27.32 -5.89 1.39
N TRP A 377 -26.80 -6.03 0.16
CA TRP A 377 -25.36 -5.88 -0.12
C TRP A 377 -24.82 -4.49 0.23
N ILE A 378 -25.58 -3.42 -0.05
CA ILE A 378 -25.17 -2.05 0.33
C ILE A 378 -25.12 -1.90 1.85
N ILE A 379 -26.09 -2.46 2.57
CA ILE A 379 -26.10 -2.45 4.04
C ILE A 379 -24.90 -3.23 4.60
N ILE A 380 -24.62 -4.42 4.05
CA ILE A 380 -23.46 -5.23 4.43
C ILE A 380 -22.16 -4.47 4.18
N LEU A 381 -22.00 -3.83 3.02
CA LEU A 381 -20.83 -3.03 2.69
C LEU A 381 -20.65 -1.86 3.68
N PHE A 382 -21.74 -1.22 4.11
CA PHE A 382 -21.69 -0.16 5.11
C PHE A 382 -21.29 -0.68 6.50
N GLN A 383 -21.82 -1.84 6.90
CA GLN A 383 -21.41 -2.50 8.15
C GLN A 383 -19.92 -2.88 8.12
N VAL A 384 -19.46 -3.47 7.02
CA VAL A 384 -18.04 -3.82 6.79
C VAL A 384 -17.17 -2.57 6.87
N LYS A 385 -17.60 -1.44 6.28
CA LYS A 385 -16.89 -0.16 6.38
C LYS A 385 -16.73 0.31 7.83
N ILE A 386 -17.79 0.23 8.63
CA ILE A 386 -17.73 0.62 10.04
C ILE A 386 -16.76 -0.27 10.82
N ILE A 387 -16.84 -1.59 10.62
CA ILE A 387 -15.96 -2.56 11.29
C ILE A 387 -14.49 -2.30 10.93
N ILE A 388 -14.18 -2.15 9.64
CA ILE A 388 -12.81 -1.87 9.18
C ILE A 388 -12.31 -0.52 9.72
N GLY A 389 -13.14 0.52 9.68
CA GLY A 389 -12.76 1.83 10.21
C GLY A 389 -12.49 1.82 11.72
N LEU A 390 -13.23 1.02 12.48
CA LEU A 390 -12.98 0.81 13.91
C LEU A 390 -11.68 0.02 14.14
N LEU A 391 -11.47 -1.07 13.40
CA LEU A 391 -10.22 -1.85 13.47
C LEU A 391 -9.00 -0.99 13.16
N CYS A 392 -9.08 -0.15 12.12
CA CYS A 392 -8.01 0.78 11.76
C CYS A 392 -7.67 1.73 12.91
N LYS A 393 -8.69 2.30 13.58
CA LYS A 393 -8.47 3.16 14.76
C LYS A 393 -7.85 2.41 15.92
N ILE A 394 -8.34 1.21 16.23
CA ILE A 394 -7.81 0.38 17.33
C ILE A 394 -6.34 0.06 17.09
N PHE A 395 -5.99 -0.47 15.91
CA PHE A 395 -4.59 -0.75 15.57
C PHE A 395 -3.74 0.51 15.57
N ALA A 396 -4.26 1.63 15.06
CA ALA A 396 -3.50 2.87 15.04
C ALA A 396 -3.13 3.35 16.46
N VAL A 397 -4.06 3.25 17.43
CA VAL A 397 -3.81 3.58 18.84
C VAL A 397 -2.79 2.61 19.45
N ILE A 398 -2.98 1.30 19.28
CA ILE A 398 -2.08 0.27 19.83
C ILE A 398 -0.63 0.52 19.41
N TYR A 399 -0.39 0.76 18.11
CA TYR A 399 0.96 0.96 17.60
C TYR A 399 1.55 2.33 17.95
N TYR A 400 0.71 3.36 18.08
CA TYR A 400 1.14 4.66 18.55
C TYR A 400 1.61 4.62 20.02
N GLU A 401 0.87 3.92 20.88
CA GLU A 401 1.21 3.78 22.31
C GLU A 401 2.39 2.83 22.55
N SER A 402 2.50 1.75 21.75
CA SER A 402 3.58 0.76 21.91
C SER A 402 4.96 1.30 21.53
N PHE A 403 5.01 2.29 20.64
CA PHE A 403 6.25 2.93 20.18
C PHE A 403 6.07 4.45 20.22
N PRO A 404 6.09 5.07 21.41
CA PRO A 404 6.03 6.51 21.52
C PRO A 404 7.27 7.08 20.85
N MET A 405 7.07 7.75 19.72
CA MET A 405 8.11 8.59 19.12
C MET A 405 8.47 9.63 20.18
N LYS A 406 9.74 9.66 20.62
CA LYS A 406 10.25 10.83 21.33
C LYS A 406 10.15 11.99 20.35
N ILE A 407 9.05 12.74 20.42
CA ILE A 407 8.94 14.04 19.77
C ILE A 407 9.99 14.88 20.49
N GLU A 408 11.17 15.03 19.89
CA GLU A 408 12.09 16.09 20.28
C GLU A 408 11.35 17.41 20.07
N ASN A 409 10.91 17.98 21.19
CA ASN A 409 10.45 19.34 21.43
C ASN A 409 9.89 20.11 20.23
N GLU A 410 8.56 20.21 20.16
CA GLU A 410 7.84 21.49 20.31
C GLU A 410 6.32 21.24 20.31
N ASN A 411 5.65 21.81 21.32
CA ASN A 411 4.21 21.76 21.61
C ASN A 411 3.72 20.54 22.42
N SER A 412 4.11 20.56 23.70
CA SER A 412 3.32 20.06 24.81
C SER A 412 1.95 20.76 24.86
N LEU A 413 1.03 20.38 23.97
CA LEU A 413 -0.38 20.77 24.06
C LEU A 413 -1.23 19.51 24.17
N ASN A 414 -1.48 19.18 25.44
CA ASN A 414 -2.60 18.41 25.98
C ASN A 414 -2.70 16.93 25.60
N LEU A 415 -1.75 16.13 26.10
CA LEU A 415 -1.93 14.67 26.28
C LEU A 415 -2.92 14.34 27.42
N SER A 416 -3.12 15.26 28.38
CA SER A 416 -4.03 15.09 29.51
C SER A 416 -5.51 15.20 29.12
N ASP A 417 -5.86 16.11 28.20
CA ASP A 417 -7.26 16.33 27.78
C ASP A 417 -7.86 15.18 26.95
N PHE A 418 -7.02 14.26 26.47
CA PHE A 418 -7.47 13.15 25.62
C PHE A 418 -7.83 11.89 26.42
N ARG A 419 -7.22 11.68 27.60
CA ARG A 419 -7.57 10.57 28.50
C ARG A 419 -9.01 10.68 29.02
N GLU A 420 -9.55 11.89 29.14
CA GLU A 420 -10.92 12.12 29.60
C GLU A 420 -12.00 11.98 28.52
N LYS A 421 -11.63 11.84 27.23
CA LYS A 421 -12.61 11.77 26.11
C LYS A 421 -12.82 10.37 25.52
N ILE A 422 -12.15 9.35 26.05
CA ILE A 422 -12.23 7.96 25.57
C ILE A 422 -12.95 7.03 26.57
N ILE A 423 -13.25 7.50 27.78
CA ILE A 423 -14.25 6.88 28.67
C ILE A 423 -15.57 7.60 28.44
#